data_AF-A0A059DR06-F1
#
_entry.id   AF-A0A059DR06-F1
#
_cell.length_a   1.000
_cell.length_b   1.000
_cell.length_c   1.000
_cell.angle_alpha   90.00
_cell.angle_beta   90.00
_cell.angle_gamma   90.00
#
_symmetry.space_group_name_H-M   'P 1'
#
loop_
_entity.id
_entity.type
_entity.pdbx_description
1 polymer ?
#
loop_
_entity_poly.entity_id
_entity_poly.type
_entity_poly.pdbx_seq_one_letter_code
_entity_poly.pdbx_strand_id
1 'polypeptide(L)'
;MKRTIPLIFAALPLMAGCVSANSAEGHKAEAYAKCSYAPGPEEREKCMKTELALIEARERADAERIQTDREAAEQRQAILEASGVSREDAKQTSDSGLHLPD
;
A
#
# COMPACT_ATOMS: atom_id res chain seq x y z
N MET A 1 15.87 3.20 57.44
CA MET A 1 14.60 3.48 56.70
C MET A 1 14.99 4.18 55.40
N LYS A 2 15.16 3.44 54.31
CA LYS A 2 14.25 3.39 53.14
C LYS A 2 13.86 4.78 52.61
N ARG A 3 14.45 5.18 51.48
CA ARG A 3 13.74 5.70 50.29
C ARG A 3 14.74 5.95 49.16
N THR A 4 15.15 4.88 48.50
CA THR A 4 15.66 4.96 47.12
C THR A 4 14.49 5.39 46.23
N ILE A 5 14.57 6.61 45.71
CA ILE A 5 13.62 7.14 44.72
C ILE A 5 13.92 6.41 43.41
N PRO A 6 12.99 5.63 42.83
CA PRO A 6 13.26 4.94 41.58
C PRO A 6 13.15 5.97 40.44
N LEU A 7 14.31 6.33 39.89
CA LEU A 7 14.49 7.12 38.67
C LEU A 7 14.13 6.30 37.40
N ILE A 8 13.10 5.46 37.46
CA ILE A 8 12.72 4.49 36.40
C ILE A 8 11.32 4.82 35.85
N PHE A 9 11.01 6.10 35.62
CA PHE A 9 9.70 6.46 35.05
C PHE A 9 9.75 7.53 33.95
N ALA A 10 10.94 7.89 33.45
CA ALA A 10 11.09 8.98 32.46
C ALA A 10 11.60 8.52 31.08
N ALA A 11 11.46 7.24 30.71
CA ALA A 11 12.01 6.71 29.46
C ALA A 11 11.00 6.00 28.53
N LEU A 12 9.70 6.10 28.79
CA LEU A 12 8.64 5.53 27.95
C LEU A 12 7.51 6.57 27.87
N PRO A 13 7.53 7.46 26.84
CA PRO A 13 6.93 7.09 25.56
C PRO A 13 7.59 7.80 24.36
N LEU A 14 8.69 7.29 23.84
CA LEU A 14 9.20 7.69 22.50
C LEU A 14 8.96 6.61 21.43
N MET A 15 8.20 5.58 21.76
CA MET A 15 7.72 4.56 20.81
C MET A 15 6.22 4.75 20.55
N ALA A 16 5.80 6.00 20.32
CA ALA A 16 4.48 6.26 19.77
C ALA A 16 4.55 6.05 18.26
N GLY A 17 4.28 4.81 17.85
CA GLY A 17 3.68 4.52 16.56
C GLY A 17 4.62 4.41 15.37
N CYS A 18 5.36 3.30 15.27
CA CYS A 18 5.36 2.59 13.99
C CYS A 18 3.93 2.08 13.78
N VAL A 19 3.00 2.96 13.36
CA VAL A 19 1.66 2.51 13.02
C VAL A 19 1.84 1.62 11.81
N SER A 20 1.61 0.31 11.96
CA SER A 20 1.35 -0.55 10.82
C SER A 20 0.03 -0.01 10.23
N ALA A 21 0.14 0.99 9.36
CA ALA A 21 -1.03 1.61 8.76
C ALA A 21 -1.76 0.51 8.00
N ASN A 22 -2.91 0.07 8.51
CA ASN A 22 -3.82 -0.74 7.73
C ASN A 22 -4.21 0.10 6.50
N SER A 23 -4.32 -0.51 5.31
CA SER A 23 -4.61 0.23 4.07
C SER A 23 -5.84 1.13 4.22
N ALA A 24 -6.87 0.66 4.91
CA ALA A 24 -8.07 1.44 5.23
C ALA A 24 -7.81 2.71 6.06
N GLU A 25 -6.87 2.67 7.00
CA GLU A 25 -6.49 3.83 7.82
C GLU A 25 -5.58 4.78 7.03
N GLY A 26 -4.68 4.22 6.20
CA GLY A 26 -3.89 4.96 5.23
C GLY A 26 -4.74 5.74 4.23
N HIS A 27 -5.77 5.11 3.65
CA HIS A 27 -6.66 5.76 2.67
C HIS A 27 -7.49 6.86 3.31
N LYS A 28 -7.92 6.68 4.56
CA LYS A 28 -8.60 7.74 5.32
C LYS A 28 -7.68 8.92 5.58
N ALA A 29 -6.41 8.68 5.93
CA ALA A 29 -5.42 9.72 6.10
C ALA A 29 -5.13 10.46 4.78
N GLU A 30 -4.99 9.74 3.66
CA GLU A 30 -4.81 10.33 2.33
C GLU A 30 -6.02 11.18 1.92
N ALA A 31 -7.23 10.62 2.02
CA ALA A 31 -8.47 11.33 1.71
C ALA A 31 -8.64 12.58 2.58
N TYR A 32 -8.31 12.49 3.88
CA TYR A 32 -8.33 13.64 4.78
C TYR A 32 -7.31 14.71 4.36
N ALA A 33 -6.09 14.31 4.02
CA ALA A 33 -5.05 15.24 3.59
C ALA A 33 -5.47 16.02 2.33
N LYS A 34 -6.07 15.34 1.35
CA LYS A 34 -6.63 15.97 0.14
C LYS A 34 -7.79 16.91 0.44
N CYS A 35 -8.65 16.55 1.39
CA CYS A 35 -9.83 17.32 1.76
C CYS A 35 -9.59 18.34 2.90
N SER A 36 -8.34 18.55 3.30
CA SER A 36 -7.97 19.37 4.47
C SER A 36 -8.43 20.83 4.35
N TYR A 37 -8.50 21.36 3.12
CA TYR A 37 -8.93 22.74 2.82
C TYR A 37 -10.45 22.88 2.60
N ALA A 38 -11.24 21.84 2.82
CA ALA A 38 -12.69 21.94 2.68
C ALA A 38 -13.27 22.99 3.64
N PRO A 39 -14.25 23.80 3.19
CA PRO A 39 -14.71 25.01 3.88
C PRO A 39 -15.49 24.75 5.17
N GLY A 40 -15.90 23.50 5.42
CA GLY A 40 -16.61 23.10 6.63
C GLY A 40 -16.58 21.58 6.82
N PRO A 41 -17.05 21.08 7.98
CA PRO A 41 -17.01 19.65 8.31
C PRO A 41 -17.87 18.81 7.35
N GLU A 42 -19.04 19.30 6.96
CA GLU A 42 -19.94 18.58 6.04
C GLU A 42 -19.34 18.46 4.63
N GLU A 43 -18.79 19.55 4.10
CA GLU A 43 -18.13 19.54 2.79
C GLU A 43 -16.86 18.70 2.81
N ARG A 44 -16.15 18.65 3.95
CA ARG A 44 -15.01 17.76 4.14
C ARG A 44 -15.44 16.30 4.09
N GLU A 45 -16.54 15.93 4.74
CA GLU A 45 -17.06 14.57 4.71
C GLU A 45 -17.45 14.14 3.29
N LYS A 46 -18.16 15.00 2.55
CA LYS A 46 -18.51 14.77 1.13
C LYS A 46 -17.26 14.58 0.26
N CYS A 47 -16.26 15.45 0.45
CA CYS A 47 -14.97 15.34 -0.23
C CYS A 47 -14.28 14.01 0.12
N MET A 48 -14.15 13.67 1.40
CA MET A 48 -13.49 12.45 1.86
C MET A 48 -14.17 11.19 1.34
N LYS A 49 -15.51 11.17 1.30
CA LYS A 49 -16.28 10.06 0.72
C LYS A 49 -15.94 9.84 -0.76
N THR A 50 -15.80 10.93 -1.51
CA THR A 50 -15.44 10.90 -2.93
C THR A 50 -14.00 10.40 -3.10
N GLU A 51 -13.06 10.96 -2.35
CA GLU A 51 -11.65 10.55 -2.40
C GLU A 51 -11.45 9.08 -2.02
N LEU A 52 -12.13 8.59 -0.99
CA LEU A 52 -12.08 7.18 -0.62
C LEU A 52 -12.61 6.27 -1.75
N ALA A 53 -13.69 6.66 -2.42
CA ALA A 53 -14.22 5.90 -3.55
C ALA A 53 -13.24 5.90 -4.75
N LEU A 54 -12.53 7.02 -4.98
CA LEU A 54 -11.52 7.11 -6.03
C LEU A 54 -10.29 6.25 -5.72
N ILE A 55 -9.83 6.24 -4.46
CA ILE A 55 -8.72 5.39 -4.01
C ILE A 55 -9.08 3.91 -4.23
N GLU A 56 -10.26 3.48 -3.79
CA GLU A 56 -10.70 2.10 -3.95
C GLU A 56 -10.86 1.70 -5.43
N ALA A 57 -11.37 2.61 -6.27
CA ALA A 57 -11.46 2.38 -7.71
C ALA A 57 -10.07 2.20 -8.36
N ARG A 58 -9.09 3.00 -7.93
CA ARG A 58 -7.71 2.89 -8.41
C ARG A 58 -7.08 1.57 -7.99
N GLU A 59 -7.25 1.14 -6.74
CA GLU A 59 -6.72 -0.13 -6.27
C GLU A 59 -7.28 -1.33 -7.03
N ARG A 60 -8.59 -1.31 -7.32
CA ARG A 60 -9.21 -2.35 -8.17
C ARG A 60 -8.59 -2.37 -9.56
N ALA A 61 -8.45 -1.20 -10.19
CA ALA A 61 -7.85 -1.10 -11.51
C ALA A 61 -6.38 -1.55 -11.52
N ASP A 62 -5.60 -1.19 -10.50
CA ASP A 62 -4.21 -1.62 -10.38
C ASP A 62 -4.11 -3.14 -10.13
N ALA A 63 -5.01 -3.73 -9.34
CA ALA A 63 -5.09 -5.17 -9.16
C ALA A 63 -5.44 -5.92 -10.46
N GLU A 64 -6.40 -5.42 -11.24
CA GLU A 64 -6.76 -5.97 -12.55
C GLU A 64 -5.60 -5.87 -13.55
N ARG A 65 -4.87 -4.75 -13.53
CA ARG A 65 -3.68 -4.57 -14.37
C ARG A 65 -2.58 -5.56 -14.02
N ILE A 66 -2.30 -5.74 -12.73
CA ILE A 66 -1.29 -6.72 -12.27
C ILE A 66 -1.66 -8.14 -12.72
N GLN A 67 -2.94 -8.51 -12.64
CA GLN A 67 -3.42 -9.80 -13.13
C GLN A 67 -3.25 -9.93 -14.64
N THR A 68 -3.68 -8.91 -15.40
CA THR A 68 -3.55 -8.88 -16.86
C THR A 68 -2.09 -8.97 -17.31
N ASP A 69 -1.19 -8.23 -16.65
CA ASP A 69 0.24 -8.23 -16.95
C ASP A 69 0.88 -9.59 -16.66
N ARG A 70 0.43 -10.27 -15.59
CA ARG A 70 0.84 -11.63 -15.27
C ARG A 70 0.34 -12.63 -16.31
N GLU A 71 -0.93 -12.59 -16.68
CA GLU A 71 -1.49 -13.47 -17.72
C GLU A 71 -0.78 -13.26 -19.07
N ALA A 72 -0.49 -12.01 -19.44
CA ALA A 72 0.24 -11.70 -20.65
C ALA A 72 1.69 -12.22 -20.60
N ALA A 73 2.35 -12.16 -19.44
CA ALA A 73 3.68 -12.75 -19.24
C ALA A 73 3.65 -14.27 -19.38
N GLU A 74 2.68 -14.94 -18.74
CA GLU A 74 2.47 -16.38 -18.83
C GLU A 74 2.17 -16.82 -20.27
N GLN A 75 1.35 -16.05 -21.01
CA GLN A 75 1.07 -16.31 -22.42
C GLN A 75 2.32 -16.19 -23.29
N ARG A 76 3.13 -15.14 -23.11
CA ARG A 76 4.39 -14.97 -23.86
C ARG A 76 5.37 -16.11 -23.58
N GLN A 77 5.46 -16.54 -22.32
CA GLN A 77 6.28 -17.68 -21.95
C GLN A 77 5.81 -18.97 -22.64
N ALA A 78 4.50 -19.25 -22.63
CA ALA A 78 3.94 -20.44 -23.27
C ALA A 78 4.21 -20.49 -24.79
N ILE A 79 4.17 -19.33 -25.47
CA ILE A 79 4.51 -19.23 -26.90
C ILE A 79 5.98 -19.57 -27.15
N LEU A 80 6.89 -19.08 -26.30
CA LEU A 80 8.32 -19.37 -26.41
C LEU A 80 8.62 -20.85 -26.14
N GLU A 81 8.03 -21.43 -25.10
CA GLU A 81 8.14 -22.87 -24.82
C GLU A 81 7.63 -23.72 -25.98
N ALA A 82 6.48 -23.36 -26.57
CA ALA A 82 5.93 -24.06 -27.75
C ALA A 82 6.83 -23.95 -29.00
N SER A 83 7.63 -22.88 -29.10
CA SER A 83 8.62 -22.72 -30.17
C SER A 83 9.94 -23.48 -29.93
N GLY A 84 10.06 -24.20 -28.80
CA GLY A 84 11.22 -25.03 -28.45
C GLY A 84 12.26 -24.33 -27.57
N VAL A 85 11.96 -23.14 -27.05
CA VAL A 85 12.81 -22.46 -26.05
C VAL A 85 12.68 -23.19 -24.71
N SER A 86 13.80 -23.36 -24.00
CA SER A 86 13.78 -23.99 -22.67
C SER A 86 12.96 -23.13 -21.70
N ARG A 87 12.32 -23.75 -20.70
CA ARG A 87 11.51 -23.02 -19.71
C ARG A 87 12.25 -21.90 -18.99
N GLU A 88 13.53 -22.12 -18.68
CA GLU A 88 14.35 -21.14 -17.98
C GLU A 88 14.64 -19.92 -18.87
N ASP A 89 14.89 -20.16 -20.17
CA ASP A 89 15.15 -19.09 -21.15
C ASP A 89 13.86 -18.38 -21.59
N ALA A 90 12.71 -19.08 -21.54
CA ALA A 90 11.39 -18.55 -21.89
C ALA A 90 10.74 -17.72 -20.77
N LYS A 91 11.26 -17.81 -19.55
CA LYS A 91 10.68 -17.21 -18.34
C LYS A 91 10.45 -15.71 -18.52
N GLN A 92 9.20 -15.29 -18.38
CA GLN A 92 8.81 -13.88 -18.40
C GLN A 92 8.58 -13.39 -16.97
N THR A 93 8.93 -12.13 -16.70
CA THR A 93 8.60 -11.46 -15.43
C THR A 93 7.58 -10.37 -15.68
N SER A 94 6.56 -10.30 -14.83
CA SER A 94 5.69 -9.12 -14.68
C SER A 94 6.10 -8.25 -13.49
N ASP A 95 7.08 -8.70 -12.70
CA ASP A 95 7.64 -7.94 -11.58
C ASP A 95 8.59 -6.87 -12.13
N SER A 96 8.35 -5.62 -11.68
CA SER A 96 9.19 -4.47 -11.99
C SER A 96 10.52 -4.47 -11.22
N GLY A 97 10.66 -5.30 -10.19
CA GLY A 97 11.82 -5.35 -9.30
C GLY A 97 11.92 -4.16 -8.32
N LEU A 98 10.92 -3.28 -8.32
CA LEU A 98 10.79 -2.18 -7.36
C LEU A 98 10.04 -2.68 -6.11
N HIS A 99 10.81 -2.98 -5.06
CA HIS A 99 10.26 -3.28 -3.75
C HIS A 99 10.39 -2.05 -2.84
N LEU A 100 9.34 -1.76 -2.05
CA LEU A 100 9.46 -0.80 -0.95
C LEU A 100 10.46 -1.37 0.07
N PRO A 101 11.38 -0.55 0.62
CA PRO A 101 12.30 -1.01 1.65
C PRO A 101 11.55 -1.43 2.91
N ASP A 102 12.02 -2.51 3.54
CA ASP A 102 11.50 -3.08 4.80
C ASP A 102 11.58 -2.09 5.99
#